data_AF-A0A7K8ASW3-F1
#
_entry.id   AF-A0A7K8ASW3-F1
#
_cell.length_a   1.000
_cell.length_b   1.000
_cell.length_c   1.000
_cell.angle_alpha   90.00
_cell.angle_beta   90.00
_cell.angle_gamma   90.00
#
_symmetry.space_group_name_H-M   'P 1'
#
loop_
_entity.id
_entity.type
_entity.pdbx_description
1 polymer ?
#
loop_
_entity_poly.entity_id
_entity_poly.type
_entity_poly.pdbx_seq_one_letter_code
_entity_poly.pdbx_strand_id
1 'polypeptide(L)'
;ELWASFRGRRMGGRELPLPPGYRGGVSAPFAPDLHPLSPQAGWVTVTGTFGAITDWGADAAPLPGRGLARALQWGPLAQALHAPVTEDSDEEAEP
;
A
#
# COMPACT_ATOMS: atom_id res chain seq x y z
N GLU A 1 -19.05 -9.69 0.99
CA GLU A 1 -19.14 -8.43 0.21
C GLU A 1 -19.65 -7.33 1.12
N LEU A 2 -19.06 -6.15 1.03
CA LEU A 2 -19.40 -5.00 1.89
C LEU A 2 -20.30 -4.04 1.10
N TRP A 3 -21.27 -3.42 1.75
CA TRP A 3 -22.16 -2.44 1.13
C TRP A 3 -22.26 -1.20 2.02
N ALA A 4 -22.24 -0.03 1.39
CA ALA A 4 -22.39 1.26 2.07
C ALA A 4 -23.14 2.24 1.17
N SER A 5 -23.50 3.40 1.75
CA SER A 5 -24.01 4.55 1.01
C SER A 5 -23.13 5.76 1.31
N PHE A 6 -22.77 6.52 0.27
CA PHE A 6 -22.05 7.78 0.42
C PHE A 6 -22.76 8.87 -0.37
N ARG A 7 -23.22 9.90 0.34
CA ARG A 7 -24.03 11.00 -0.22
C ARG A 7 -25.26 10.50 -1.00
N GLY A 8 -25.92 9.46 -0.48
CA GLY A 8 -27.11 8.86 -1.08
C GLY A 8 -26.85 7.90 -2.25
N ARG A 9 -25.60 7.67 -2.64
CA ARG A 9 -25.23 6.71 -3.70
C ARG A 9 -24.76 5.40 -3.08
N ARG A 10 -25.19 4.27 -3.66
CA ARG A 10 -24.78 2.94 -3.20
C ARG A 10 -23.34 2.66 -3.63
N MET A 11 -22.60 1.98 -2.76
CA MET A 11 -21.23 1.55 -3.01
C MET A 11 -21.06 0.08 -2.67
N GLY A 12 -20.41 -0.66 -3.56
CA GLY A 12 -19.94 -2.02 -3.29
C GLY A 12 -18.48 -1.97 -2.84
N GLY A 13 -18.17 -2.63 -1.74
CA GLY A 13 -16.84 -2.67 -1.14
C GLY A 13 -16.22 -4.04 -1.25
N ARG A 14 -14.91 -4.07 -1.50
CA ARG A 14 -14.06 -5.25 -1.36
C ARG A 14 -12.91 -4.94 -0.42
N GLU A 15 -12.80 -5.73 0.63
CA GLU A 15 -11.65 -5.69 1.52
C GLU A 15 -10.43 -6.29 0.82
N LEU A 16 -9.30 -5.57 0.88
CA LEU A 16 -8.01 -5.95 0.32
C LEU A 16 -7.01 -6.05 1.47
N PRO A 17 -6.60 -7.25 1.90
CA PRO A 17 -5.50 -7.40 2.83
C PRO A 17 -4.20 -6.90 2.17
N LEU A 18 -3.31 -6.32 2.98
CA LEU A 18 -1.98 -5.96 2.50
C LEU A 18 -1.14 -7.22 2.23
N PRO A 19 -0.15 -7.16 1.32
CA PRO A 19 0.72 -8.30 1.06
C PRO A 19 1.44 -8.77 2.34
N PRO A 20 1.75 -10.08 2.46
CA PRO A 20 2.47 -10.60 3.61
C PRO A 20 3.77 -9.83 3.87
N GLY A 21 4.03 -9.50 5.14
CA GLY A 21 5.20 -8.71 5.53
C GLY A 21 5.02 -7.19 5.38
N TYR A 22 3.91 -6.71 4.82
CA TYR A 22 3.62 -5.28 4.70
C TYR A 22 2.65 -4.79 5.78
N ARG A 23 2.79 -3.50 6.14
CA ARG A 23 1.86 -2.77 7.01
C ARG A 23 1.64 -1.37 6.44
N GLY A 24 0.38 -0.93 6.43
CA GLY A 24 0.02 0.41 6.00
C GLY A 24 0.27 1.41 7.12
N GLY A 25 0.81 2.58 6.77
CA GLY A 25 0.99 3.71 7.69
C GLY A 25 0.16 4.90 7.24
N VAL A 26 -0.53 5.54 8.17
CA VAL A 26 -1.14 6.87 7.97
C VAL A 26 -0.20 7.89 8.57
N SER A 27 0.25 8.86 7.79
CA SER A 27 1.19 9.89 8.24
C SER A 27 0.61 11.29 8.11
N ALA A 28 0.89 12.14 9.08
CA ALA A 28 0.60 13.57 9.04
C ALA A 28 1.92 14.36 9.14
N PRO A 29 1.98 15.60 8.61
CA PRO A 29 3.12 16.47 8.85
C PRO A 29 3.45 16.57 10.34
N PHE A 30 4.73 16.46 10.67
CA PHE A 30 5.21 16.68 12.02
C PHE A 30 5.12 18.17 12.31
N ALA A 31 4.34 18.55 13.33
CA ALA A 31 4.07 19.95 13.65
C ALA A 31 4.43 20.32 15.11
N PRO A 32 5.72 20.36 15.48
CA PRO A 32 6.20 21.31 16.46
C PRO A 32 6.85 22.48 15.74
N ASP A 33 6.51 23.68 16.17
CA ASP A 33 7.13 24.99 15.89
C ASP A 33 7.74 25.13 14.48
N LEU A 34 7.02 25.85 13.62
CA LEU A 34 7.35 26.14 12.21
C LEU A 34 8.60 27.02 12.05
N HIS A 35 9.71 26.68 12.70
CA HIS A 35 10.99 27.29 12.43
C HIS A 35 11.55 26.65 11.16
N PRO A 36 11.73 27.39 10.06
CA PRO A 36 12.15 26.84 8.76
C PRO A 36 13.57 26.24 8.76
N LEU A 37 14.35 26.48 9.82
CA LEU A 37 15.67 25.88 10.05
C LEU A 37 15.65 24.76 11.09
N SER A 38 14.46 24.32 11.51
CA SER A 38 14.32 23.18 12.40
C SER A 38 14.94 21.93 11.76
N PRO A 39 15.77 21.15 12.48
CA PRO A 39 16.24 19.87 11.98
C PRO A 39 15.10 18.88 11.70
N GLN A 40 13.90 19.19 12.20
CA GLN A 40 12.67 18.44 11.96
C GLN A 40 11.82 18.98 10.80
N ALA A 41 12.33 19.94 10.03
CA ALA A 41 11.67 20.41 8.81
C ALA A 41 11.48 19.23 7.83
N GLY A 42 10.23 19.00 7.41
CA GLY A 42 9.88 17.91 6.50
C GLY A 42 9.63 16.55 7.18
N TRP A 43 9.68 16.48 8.51
CA TRP A 43 9.31 15.25 9.22
C TRP A 43 7.81 14.97 9.10
N VAL A 44 7.46 13.69 9.20
CA VAL A 44 6.08 13.22 9.30
C VAL A 44 5.93 12.30 10.50
N THR A 45 4.78 12.37 11.16
CA THR A 45 4.41 11.42 12.23
C THR A 45 3.48 10.38 11.68
N VAL A 46 3.77 9.10 11.95
CA VAL A 46 2.80 8.02 11.73
C VAL A 46 1.74 8.08 12.83
N THR A 47 0.51 8.37 12.44
CA THR A 47 -0.64 8.55 13.35
C THR A 47 -1.50 7.29 13.47
N GLY A 48 -1.32 6.32 12.57
CA GLY A 48 -2.07 5.08 12.59
C GLY A 48 -1.47 4.03 11.67
N THR A 49 -1.88 2.78 11.87
CA THR A 49 -1.49 1.67 10.99
C THR A 49 -2.70 0.81 10.63
N PHE A 50 -2.61 0.13 9.49
CA PHE A 50 -3.66 -0.78 9.02
C PHE A 50 -3.05 -2.02 8.35
N GLY A 51 -3.78 -3.13 8.41
CA GLY A 51 -3.43 -4.40 7.76
C GLY A 51 -4.26 -4.73 6.53
N ALA A 52 -5.36 -4.01 6.31
CA ALA A 52 -6.24 -4.16 5.15
C ALA A 52 -6.87 -2.80 4.81
N ILE A 53 -7.24 -2.64 3.54
CA ILE A 53 -7.95 -1.45 3.03
C ILE A 53 -9.17 -1.90 2.23
N THR A 54 -10.31 -1.23 2.42
CA THR A 54 -11.50 -1.52 1.60
C THR A 54 -11.50 -0.62 0.37
N ASP A 55 -11.51 -1.25 -0.80
CA ASP A 55 -11.68 -0.58 -2.09
C ASP A 55 -13.18 -0.50 -2.43
N TRP A 56 -13.66 0.70 -2.70
CA TRP A 56 -15.09 0.99 -2.89
C TRP A 56 -15.36 1.39 -4.33
N GLY A 57 -16.27 0.67 -4.98
CA GLY A 57 -16.77 0.98 -6.32
C GLY A 57 -18.17 1.58 -6.27
N ALA A 58 -18.52 2.34 -7.31
CA ALA A 58 -19.86 2.88 -7.49
C ALA A 58 -20.83 1.75 -7.89
N ASP A 59 -21.90 1.56 -7.10
CA ASP A 59 -22.97 0.57 -7.30
C ASP A 59 -22.58 -0.92 -7.37
N ALA A 60 -21.28 -1.23 -7.49
CA ALA A 60 -20.72 -2.58 -7.48
C ALA A 60 -19.33 -2.59 -6.85
N ALA A 61 -18.89 -3.75 -6.35
CA ALA A 61 -17.53 -3.90 -5.85
C ALA A 61 -16.51 -3.82 -7.00
N PRO A 62 -15.32 -3.21 -6.81
CA PRO A 62 -14.28 -3.18 -7.82
C PRO A 62 -13.90 -4.59 -8.29
N LEU A 63 -13.55 -4.73 -9.57
CA LEU A 63 -13.14 -6.03 -10.13
C LEU A 63 -11.83 -6.53 -9.48
N PRO A 64 -11.69 -7.84 -9.25
CA PRO A 64 -10.48 -8.38 -8.66
C PRO A 64 -9.29 -8.21 -9.62
N GLY A 65 -8.09 -8.01 -9.08
CA GLY A 65 -6.86 -7.90 -9.88
C GLY A 65 -6.80 -6.66 -10.80
N ARG A 66 -7.55 -5.60 -10.48
CA ARG A 66 -7.53 -4.30 -11.15
C ARG A 66 -7.29 -3.20 -10.12
N GLY A 67 -6.96 -1.99 -10.58
CA GLY A 67 -6.79 -0.82 -9.71
C GLY A 67 -5.86 -1.07 -8.53
N LEU A 68 -6.33 -0.73 -7.32
CA LEU A 68 -5.57 -0.88 -6.08
C LEU A 68 -5.15 -2.33 -5.82
N ALA A 69 -6.02 -3.31 -6.10
CA ALA A 69 -5.68 -4.72 -5.92
C ALA A 69 -4.48 -5.15 -6.79
N ARG A 70 -4.36 -4.62 -8.01
CA ARG A 70 -3.19 -4.87 -8.87
C ARG A 70 -1.96 -4.12 -8.37
N ALA A 71 -2.11 -2.90 -7.89
CA ALA A 71 -1.00 -2.13 -7.35
C ALA A 71 -0.39 -2.80 -6.11
N LEU A 72 -1.20 -3.38 -5.22
CA LEU A 72 -0.71 -4.12 -4.05
C LEU A 72 0.14 -5.35 -4.43
N GLN A 73 -0.05 -5.94 -5.61
CA GLN A 73 0.79 -7.04 -6.10
C GLN A 73 2.22 -6.61 -6.44
N TRP A 74 2.49 -5.30 -6.56
CA TRP A 74 3.84 -4.81 -6.83
C TRP A 74 4.82 -5.11 -5.70
N GLY A 75 4.39 -5.12 -4.43
CA GLY A 75 5.30 -5.34 -3.30
C GLY A 75 6.11 -6.64 -3.42
N PRO A 76 5.46 -7.82 -3.49
CA PRO A 76 6.16 -9.09 -3.68
C PRO A 76 7.00 -9.15 -4.97
N LEU A 77 6.51 -8.58 -6.07
CA LEU A 77 7.28 -8.52 -7.33
C LEU A 77 8.56 -7.70 -7.17
N ALA A 78 8.47 -6.53 -6.54
CA ALA A 78 9.61 -5.67 -6.26
C ALA A 78 10.61 -6.36 -5.33
N GLN A 79 10.15 -7.12 -4.33
CA GLN A 79 11.04 -7.89 -3.46
C GLN A 79 11.84 -8.93 -4.25
N ALA A 80 11.19 -9.66 -5.15
CA ALA A 80 11.87 -10.65 -5.99
C ALA A 80 12.86 -9.98 -6.96
N LEU A 81 12.46 -8.88 -7.61
CA LEU A 81 13.30 -8.18 -8.59
C LEU A 81 14.54 -7.52 -7.97
N HIS A 82 14.45 -7.03 -6.74
CA HIS A 82 15.57 -6.38 -6.04
C HIS A 82 16.27 -7.32 -5.06
N ALA A 83 15.97 -8.62 -5.08
CA ALA A 83 16.69 -9.59 -4.27
C ALA A 83 18.19 -9.56 -4.66
N PRO A 84 19.11 -9.64 -3.69
CA PRO A 84 20.54 -9.68 -3.99
C PRO A 84 20.85 -10.91 -4.84
N VAL A 85 21.74 -10.76 -5.82
CA VAL A 85 22.27 -11.88 -6.60
C VAL A 85 23.23 -12.66 -5.72
N THR A 86 23.04 -13.98 -5.64
CA THR A 86 23.95 -14.88 -4.93
C THR A 86 24.99 -15.45 -5.89
N GLU A 87 26.19 -15.76 -5.41
CA GLU A 87 27.28 -16.29 -6.24
C GLU A 87 26.93 -17.62 -6.93
N ASP A 88 25.95 -18.38 -6.41
CA ASP A 88 25.40 -19.60 -7.04
C ASP A 88 24.44 -19.31 -8.22
N SER A 89 24.04 -18.05 -8.44
CA SER A 89 23.10 -17.68 -9.51
C SER A 89 23.77 -17.61 -10.89
N ASP A 90 25.10 -17.59 -10.94
CA ASP A 90 25.87 -17.55 -12.19
C ASP A 90 26.11 -18.95 -12.78
N GLU A 91 25.91 -20.03 -12.02
CA GLU A 91 26.15 -21.41 -12.49
C GLU A 91 24.96 -22.02 -13.26
N GLU A 92 23.77 -21.43 -13.15
CA GLU A 92 22.55 -21.88 -13.87
C GLU A 92 22.41 -21.25 -15.27
N ALA A 93 23.41 -20.45 -15.68
CA ALA A 93 23.47 -19.77 -16.98
C ALA A 93 24.57 -20.33 -17.91
N GLU A 94 24.84 -21.64 -17.89
CA GLU A 94 25.64 -22.31 -18.93
C GLU A 94 24.72 -23.22 -19.79
N PRO A 95 24.70 -23.05 -21.13
CA PRO A 95 23.87 -23.82 -22.06
C PRO A 95 24.35 -25.25 -22.33
#